data_AF-A0A177AWN7-F1
#
_entry.id   AF-A0A177AWN7-F1
#
_cell.length_a   1.000
_cell.length_b   1.000
_cell.length_c   1.000
_cell.angle_alpha   90.00
_cell.angle_beta   90.00
_cell.angle_gamma   90.00
#
_symmetry.space_group_name_H-M   'P 1'
#
loop_
_entity.id
_entity.type
_entity.pdbx_description
1 polymer ?
#
loop_
_entity_poly.entity_id
_entity_poly.type
_entity_poly.pdbx_seq_one_letter_code
_entity_poly.pdbx_strand_id
1 'polypeptide(L)'
;MSENEKDNSTFRNYSKFKLIRFPLLSTPDGQDSLYKVFRTTLSTTTIGAVFTYLDLISTINLTTLNWKIIKGRFKKITIPAAFLGYVYSSTANVSGSIRGRNDSINHSNAGIASGIALAYLSNKLTLICNNGS
;
A
#
# COMPACT_ATOMS: atom_id res chain seq x y z
N MET A 1 15.20 49.83 -9.67
CA MET A 1 14.58 48.80 -10.53
C MET A 1 15.22 47.48 -10.13
N SER A 2 14.62 46.82 -9.13
CA SER A 2 15.32 45.82 -8.30
C SER A 2 15.39 44.45 -9.00
N GLU A 3 16.46 43.72 -8.70
CA GLU A 3 16.82 42.40 -9.24
C GLU A 3 15.76 41.30 -9.10
N ASN A 4 14.64 41.57 -8.42
CA ASN A 4 13.58 40.60 -8.14
C ASN A 4 12.73 40.19 -9.35
N GLU A 5 12.86 40.87 -10.49
CA GLU A 5 12.03 40.55 -11.68
C GLU A 5 12.66 39.51 -12.60
N LYS A 6 13.99 39.32 -12.54
CA LYS A 6 14.70 38.32 -13.38
C LYS A 6 14.62 36.90 -12.84
N ASP A 7 14.39 36.71 -11.54
CA ASP A 7 14.26 35.38 -10.95
C ASP A 7 12.92 34.70 -11.27
N ASN A 8 11.89 35.50 -11.60
CA ASN A 8 10.54 34.97 -11.87
C ASN A 8 10.39 34.29 -13.24
N SER A 9 11.28 34.56 -14.20
CA SER A 9 11.26 33.89 -15.50
C SER A 9 11.96 32.52 -15.49
N THR A 10 12.95 32.34 -14.60
CA THR A 10 13.75 31.11 -14.53
C THR A 10 13.02 30.02 -13.74
N PHE A 11 12.19 30.41 -12.75
CA PHE A 11 11.36 29.47 -11.97
C PHE A 11 10.16 28.87 -12.73
N ARG A 12 9.66 29.51 -13.80
CA ARG A 12 8.53 28.95 -14.56
C ARG A 12 8.89 27.70 -15.37
N ASN A 13 10.15 27.53 -15.74
CA ASN A 13 10.57 26.42 -16.61
C ASN A 13 10.94 25.12 -15.90
N TYR A 14 11.11 25.13 -14.57
CA TYR A 14 11.27 23.90 -13.78
C TYR A 14 9.94 23.25 -13.36
N SER A 15 8.80 23.87 -13.69
CA SER A 15 7.46 23.38 -13.33
C SER A 15 6.92 22.22 -14.19
N LYS A 16 7.67 21.72 -15.18
CA LYS A 16 7.24 20.55 -15.97
C LYS A 16 7.67 19.20 -15.39
N PHE A 17 8.64 19.21 -14.48
CA PHE A 17 8.93 18.10 -13.57
C PHE A 17 8.48 18.49 -12.16
N LYS A 18 7.25 18.98 -12.01
CA LYS A 18 6.60 18.93 -10.71
C LYS A 18 6.46 17.44 -10.41
N LEU A 19 7.47 16.92 -9.70
CA LEU A 19 7.48 15.61 -9.06
C LEU A 19 6.05 15.29 -8.72
N ILE A 20 5.60 14.10 -9.11
CA ILE A 20 4.41 13.47 -8.58
C ILE A 20 4.52 13.59 -7.06
N ARG A 21 4.00 14.68 -6.48
CA ARG A 21 3.88 14.85 -5.04
C ARG A 21 2.90 13.76 -4.71
N PHE A 22 3.42 12.66 -4.17
CA PHE A 22 2.59 11.56 -3.71
C PHE A 22 1.53 12.20 -2.81
N PRO A 23 0.23 12.14 -3.17
CA PRO A 23 -0.81 12.82 -2.40
C PRO A 23 -0.84 12.33 -0.93
N LEU A 24 -0.28 11.14 -0.68
CA LEU A 24 -0.03 10.56 0.65
C LEU A 24 0.93 11.36 1.53
N LEU A 25 1.93 12.06 0.98
CA LEU A 25 2.93 12.84 1.71
C LEU A 25 2.54 14.32 1.85
N SER A 26 1.36 14.71 1.35
CA SER A 26 0.96 16.12 1.30
C SER A 26 0.47 16.64 2.65
N THR A 27 0.04 15.75 3.55
CA THR A 27 -0.38 16.08 4.92
C THR A 27 0.38 15.23 5.94
N PRO A 28 0.59 15.70 7.19
CA PRO A 28 1.20 14.92 8.27
C PRO A 28 0.43 13.64 8.61
N ASP A 29 1.09 12.63 9.16
CA ASP A 29 0.43 11.46 9.74
C ASP A 29 -0.62 11.87 10.79
N GLY A 30 -1.78 11.21 10.75
CA GLY A 30 -2.91 11.54 11.64
C GLY A 30 -3.85 12.62 11.10
N GLN A 31 -3.57 13.17 9.92
CA GLN A 31 -4.49 13.98 9.11
C GLN A 31 -4.90 13.24 7.84
N ASP A 32 -6.12 13.49 7.36
CA ASP A 32 -6.72 12.83 6.20
C ASP A 32 -6.64 11.29 6.26
N SER A 33 -6.76 10.73 7.47
CA SER A 33 -6.49 9.31 7.74
C SER A 33 -7.28 8.37 6.82
N LEU A 34 -8.56 8.65 6.59
CA LEU A 34 -9.40 7.84 5.68
C LEU A 34 -8.88 7.86 4.24
N TYR A 35 -8.46 9.02 3.73
CA TYR A 35 -7.92 9.14 2.38
C TYR A 35 -6.59 8.41 2.24
N LYS A 36 -5.70 8.55 3.24
CA LYS A 36 -4.40 7.88 3.25
C LYS A 36 -4.53 6.37 3.36
N VAL A 37 -5.41 5.90 4.24
CA VAL A 37 -5.73 4.47 4.38
C VAL A 37 -6.26 3.93 3.07
N PHE A 38 -7.28 4.57 2.48
CA PHE A 38 -7.85 4.15 1.21
C PHE A 38 -6.81 4.08 0.08
N ARG A 39 -6.00 5.13 -0.09
CA ARG A 39 -4.95 5.17 -1.12
C ARG A 39 -3.86 4.13 -0.90
N THR A 40 -3.44 3.92 0.35
CA THR A 40 -2.44 2.90 0.69
C THR A 40 -2.97 1.51 0.43
N THR A 41 -4.18 1.20 0.91
CA THR A 41 -4.87 -0.07 0.66
C THR A 41 -5.06 -0.31 -0.83
N LEU A 42 -5.48 0.70 -1.60
CA LEU A 42 -5.61 0.57 -3.06
C LEU A 42 -4.25 0.23 -3.70
N SER A 43 -3.19 0.92 -3.29
CA SER A 43 -1.84 0.69 -3.84
C SER A 43 -1.34 -0.72 -3.54
N THR A 44 -1.50 -1.20 -2.30
CA THR A 44 -1.11 -2.58 -1.95
C THR A 44 -2.02 -3.62 -2.58
N THR A 45 -3.30 -3.31 -2.79
CA THR A 45 -4.23 -4.16 -3.55
C THR A 45 -3.77 -4.30 -5.00
N THR A 46 -3.40 -3.20 -5.66
CA THR A 46 -2.87 -3.23 -7.03
C THR A 46 -1.58 -4.05 -7.10
N ILE A 47 -0.66 -3.86 -6.15
CA ILE A 47 0.56 -4.67 -6.07
C ILE A 47 0.21 -6.15 -5.91
N GLY A 48 -0.69 -6.51 -4.97
CA GLY A 48 -1.14 -7.88 -4.76
C GLY A 48 -1.82 -8.49 -5.98
N ALA A 49 -2.58 -7.70 -6.74
CA ALA A 49 -3.21 -8.14 -7.99
C ALA A 49 -2.17 -8.44 -9.08
N VAL A 50 -1.13 -7.60 -9.20
CA VAL A 50 0.00 -7.86 -10.12
C VAL A 50 0.73 -9.15 -9.74
N PHE A 51 1.03 -9.36 -8.45
CA PHE A 51 1.64 -10.61 -7.99
C PHE A 51 0.73 -11.82 -8.22
N THR A 52 -0.58 -11.67 -8.06
CA THR A 52 -1.55 -12.72 -8.38
C THR A 52 -1.53 -13.05 -9.87
N TYR A 53 -1.47 -12.03 -10.72
CA TYR A 53 -1.40 -12.21 -12.17
C TYR A 53 -0.11 -12.93 -12.59
N LEU A 54 1.03 -12.53 -12.01
CA LEU A 54 2.31 -13.20 -12.25
C LEU A 54 2.29 -14.66 -11.77
N ASP A 55 1.73 -14.93 -10.58
CA ASP A 55 1.57 -16.30 -10.05
C ASP A 55 0.68 -17.18 -10.95
N LEU A 56 -0.38 -16.61 -11.52
CA LEU A 56 -1.26 -17.32 -12.46
C LEU A 56 -0.52 -17.67 -13.76
N ILE A 57 0.27 -16.75 -14.31
CA ILE A 57 1.02 -16.98 -15.57
C ILE A 57 2.18 -17.95 -15.34
N SER A 58 2.89 -17.84 -14.22
CA SER A 58 4.09 -18.66 -13.96
C SER A 58 3.76 -20.10 -13.59
N THR A 59 2.56 -20.35 -13.07
CA THR A 59 2.28 -21.61 -12.35
C THR A 59 1.17 -22.44 -13.00
N ILE A 60 0.28 -21.84 -13.80
CA ILE A 60 -0.89 -22.53 -14.35
C ILE A 60 -0.77 -22.68 -15.85
N ASN A 61 -1.01 -23.89 -16.33
CA ASN A 61 -1.16 -24.15 -17.76
C ASN A 61 -2.48 -23.53 -18.24
N LEU A 62 -2.45 -22.72 -19.30
CA LEU A 62 -3.62 -21.95 -19.79
C LEU A 62 -4.86 -22.81 -20.06
N THR A 63 -4.68 -24.12 -20.27
CA THR A 63 -5.74 -25.11 -20.51
C THR A 63 -6.52 -25.54 -19.27
N THR A 64 -6.01 -25.31 -18.04
CA THR A 64 -6.68 -25.63 -16.77
C THR A 64 -7.21 -24.41 -16.04
N LEU A 65 -7.14 -23.23 -16.66
CA LEU A 65 -7.54 -21.96 -16.08
C LEU A 65 -9.06 -21.90 -15.91
N ASN A 66 -9.53 -22.04 -14.67
CA ASN A 66 -10.94 -21.87 -14.32
C ASN A 66 -11.14 -20.73 -13.31
N TRP A 67 -12.37 -20.22 -13.25
CA TRP A 67 -12.72 -19.11 -12.35
C TRP A 67 -12.50 -19.43 -10.86
N LYS A 68 -12.63 -20.71 -10.46
CA LYS A 68 -12.42 -21.14 -9.07
C LYS A 68 -10.95 -20.98 -8.66
N ILE A 69 -10.01 -21.31 -9.53
CA ILE A 69 -8.57 -21.21 -9.29
C ILE A 69 -8.14 -19.75 -9.25
N ILE A 70 -8.59 -18.93 -10.21
CA ILE A 70 -8.33 -17.48 -10.23
C ILE A 70 -8.81 -16.85 -8.91
N LYS A 71 -10.07 -17.13 -8.53
CA LYS A 71 -10.65 -16.60 -7.29
C LYS A 71 -9.89 -17.09 -6.06
N GLY A 72 -9.44 -18.34 -6.04
CA GLY A 72 -8.61 -18.91 -4.97
C GLY A 72 -7.27 -18.19 -4.80
N ARG A 73 -6.54 -17.97 -5.89
CA ARG A 73 -5.24 -17.27 -5.87
C ARG A 73 -5.40 -15.79 -5.51
N PHE A 74 -6.41 -15.14 -6.07
CA PHE A 74 -6.74 -13.75 -5.74
C PHE A 74 -7.03 -13.58 -4.25
N LYS A 75 -7.80 -14.51 -3.65
CA LYS A 75 -8.06 -14.52 -2.20
C LYS A 75 -6.80 -14.77 -1.36
N LYS A 76 -5.86 -15.57 -1.85
CA LYS A 76 -4.63 -15.92 -1.11
C LYS A 76 -3.54 -14.84 -1.18
N ILE A 77 -3.54 -14.00 -2.20
CA ILE A 77 -2.46 -13.02 -2.45
C ILE A 77 -2.99 -11.59 -2.33
N THR A 78 -4.03 -11.25 -3.11
CA THR A 78 -4.51 -9.86 -3.20
C THR A 78 -5.23 -9.40 -1.93
N ILE A 79 -6.08 -10.25 -1.33
CA ILE A 79 -6.81 -9.88 -0.10
C ILE A 79 -5.83 -9.65 1.07
N PRO A 80 -4.87 -10.53 1.36
CA PRO A 80 -3.83 -10.26 2.35
C PRO A 80 -3.07 -8.97 2.07
N ALA A 81 -2.67 -8.71 0.82
CA ALA A 81 -1.96 -7.46 0.47
C ALA A 81 -2.80 -6.20 0.75
N ALA A 82 -4.10 -6.23 0.44
CA ALA A 82 -5.04 -5.16 0.77
C ALA A 82 -5.14 -4.94 2.28
N PHE A 83 -5.29 -6.04 3.04
CA PHE A 83 -5.38 -6.01 4.50
C PHE A 83 -4.12 -5.46 5.16
N LEU A 84 -2.94 -5.85 4.67
CA LEU A 84 -1.66 -5.33 5.17
C LEU A 84 -1.51 -3.84 4.93
N GLY A 85 -1.88 -3.35 3.74
CA GLY A 85 -1.88 -1.91 3.45
C GLY A 85 -2.85 -1.13 4.35
N TYR A 86 -4.02 -1.71 4.64
CA TYR A 86 -4.97 -1.14 5.59
C TYR A 86 -4.41 -1.06 7.01
N VAL A 87 -3.85 -2.16 7.53
CA VAL A 87 -3.25 -2.21 8.86
C VAL A 87 -2.10 -1.22 8.96
N TYR A 88 -1.19 -1.22 7.99
CA TYR A 88 -0.06 -0.31 7.93
C TYR A 88 -0.50 1.16 8.03
N SER A 89 -1.38 1.59 7.12
CA SER A 89 -1.75 3.00 7.06
C SER A 89 -2.61 3.42 8.26
N SER A 90 -3.47 2.53 8.77
CA SER A 90 -4.27 2.80 9.96
C SER A 90 -3.38 2.97 11.18
N THR A 91 -2.41 2.09 11.39
CA THR A 91 -1.47 2.18 12.51
C THR A 91 -0.56 3.41 12.41
N ALA A 92 -0.06 3.73 11.21
CA ALA A 92 0.76 4.93 11.01
C ALA A 92 -0.02 6.21 11.37
N ASN A 93 -1.26 6.32 10.89
CA ASN A 93 -2.11 7.47 11.18
C ASN A 93 -2.51 7.55 12.66
N VAL A 94 -2.90 6.43 13.28
CA VAL A 94 -3.22 6.40 14.72
C VAL A 94 -1.99 6.79 15.56
N SER A 95 -0.81 6.26 15.24
CA SER A 95 0.45 6.64 15.90
C SER A 95 0.76 8.13 15.72
N GLY A 96 0.51 8.68 14.53
CA GLY A 96 0.65 10.11 14.24
C GLY A 96 -0.31 10.97 15.06
N SER A 97 -1.59 10.59 15.12
CA SER A 97 -2.62 11.29 15.90
C SER A 97 -2.32 11.29 17.41
N ILE A 98 -1.82 10.17 17.96
CA ILE A 98 -1.51 10.06 19.39
C ILE A 98 -0.25 10.85 19.75
N ARG A 99 0.80 10.76 18.92
CA ARG A 99 2.10 11.37 19.22
C ARG A 99 2.18 12.84 18.80
N GLY A 100 1.28 13.30 17.92
CA GLY A 100 1.35 14.63 17.31
C GLY A 100 2.62 14.86 16.49
N ARG A 101 3.27 13.79 16.03
CA ARG A 101 4.55 13.83 15.28
C ARG A 101 4.45 13.03 14.00
N ASN A 102 5.16 13.51 12.98
CA ASN A 102 5.24 12.91 11.65
C ASN A 102 6.64 12.34 11.41
N ASP A 103 6.98 11.28 12.14
CA ASP A 103 8.33 10.72 12.19
C ASP A 103 8.35 9.26 11.70
N SER A 104 9.52 8.78 11.29
CA SER A 104 9.75 7.39 10.85
C SER A 104 9.30 6.33 11.87
N ILE A 105 9.26 6.66 13.16
CA ILE A 105 8.80 5.77 14.23
C ILE A 105 7.33 5.33 14.01
N ASN A 106 6.45 6.20 13.50
CA ASN A 106 5.06 5.83 13.21
C ASN A 106 5.00 4.72 12.14
N HIS A 107 5.83 4.87 11.10
CA HIS A 107 5.95 3.91 10.01
C HIS A 107 6.62 2.61 10.44
N SER A 108 7.59 2.67 11.36
CA SER A 108 8.18 1.46 11.97
C SER A 108 7.15 0.67 12.78
N ASN A 109 6.36 1.35 13.62
CA ASN A 109 5.27 0.71 14.37
C ASN A 109 4.22 0.09 13.44
N ALA A 110 3.85 0.81 12.37
CA ALA A 110 2.97 0.30 11.33
C ALA A 110 3.54 -0.92 10.61
N GLY A 111 4.85 -0.94 10.34
CA GLY A 111 5.55 -2.09 9.77
C GLY A 111 5.49 -3.31 10.68
N ILE A 112 5.74 -3.13 11.98
CA ILE A 112 5.65 -4.21 12.98
C ILE A 112 4.21 -4.75 13.05
N ALA A 113 3.21 -3.87 13.15
CA ALA A 113 1.80 -4.26 13.18
C ALA A 113 1.39 -5.05 11.93
N SER A 114 1.85 -4.62 10.75
CA SER A 114 1.63 -5.32 9.49
C SER A 114 2.33 -6.68 9.45
N GLY A 115 3.55 -6.78 9.99
CA GLY A 115 4.27 -8.05 10.11
C GLY A 115 3.53 -9.07 10.99
N ILE A 116 2.99 -8.62 12.13
CA ILE A 116 2.16 -9.45 13.01
C ILE A 116 0.87 -9.88 12.28
N ALA A 117 0.23 -8.97 11.57
CA ALA A 117 -0.96 -9.27 10.76
C ALA A 117 -0.65 -10.31 9.67
N LEU A 118 0.51 -10.22 9.02
CA LEU A 118 0.96 -11.20 8.04
C LEU A 118 1.18 -12.58 8.70
N ALA A 119 1.85 -12.64 9.85
CA ALA A 119 2.06 -13.90 10.56
C ALA A 119 0.73 -14.58 10.93
N TYR A 120 -0.26 -13.79 11.39
CA TYR A 120 -1.60 -14.28 11.68
C TYR A 120 -2.31 -14.82 10.42
N LEU A 121 -2.28 -14.07 9.32
CA LEU A 121 -2.88 -14.46 8.05
C LEU A 121 -2.23 -15.73 7.48
N SER A 122 -0.90 -15.83 7.51
CA SER A 122 -0.17 -17.00 7.04
C SER A 122 -0.56 -18.25 7.81
N ASN A 123 -0.65 -18.19 9.15
CA ASN A 123 -1.10 -19.33 9.95
C ASN A 123 -2.55 -19.75 9.61
N LYS A 124 -3.46 -18.79 9.44
CA LYS A 124 -4.84 -19.07 9.03
C LYS A 124 -4.91 -19.71 7.65
N LEU A 125 -4.14 -19.22 6.69
CA LEU A 125 -4.10 -19.76 5.32
C LEU A 125 -3.52 -21.17 5.29
N THR A 126 -2.49 -21.46 6.09
CA THR A 126 -1.93 -22.81 6.25
C THR A 126 -2.96 -23.78 6.82
N LEU A 127 -3.67 -23.39 7.88
CA LEU A 127 -4.72 -24.23 8.48
C LEU A 127 -5.87 -24.53 7.52
N ILE A 128 -6.29 -23.55 6.70
CA ILE A 128 -7.36 -23.75 5.70
C ILE A 128 -6.92 -24.69 4.58
N CYS A 129 -5.64 -24.63 4.17
CA CYS A 129 -5.13 -25.55 3.16
C CYS A 129 -5.01 -27.00 3.69
N ASN A 130 -4.64 -27.17 4.96
CA ASN A 130 -4.51 -28.49 5.57
C ASN A 130 -5.86 -29.15 5.91
N ASN A 131 -6.89 -28.39 6.26
CA ASN A 131 -8.22 -28.93 6.61
C ASN A 131 -9.19 -29.05 5.43
N GLY A 132 -8.75 -28.73 4.21
CA GLY A 132 -9.55 -28.83 2.98
C GLY A 132 -9.05 -29.87 1.98
N SER A 133 -8.17 -30.79 2.43
CA SER A 133 -7.66 -31.93 1.66
C SER A 133 -8.47 -33.19 1.97
#